data_AF-A0A7K5BKI3-F1
#
_entry.id   AF-A0A7K5BKI3-F1
#
_cell.length_a   1.000
_cell.length_b   1.000
_cell.length_c   1.000
_cell.angle_alpha   90.00
_cell.angle_beta   90.00
_cell.angle_gamma   90.00
#
_symmetry.space_group_name_H-M   'P 1'
#
loop_
_entity.id
_entity.type
_entity.pdbx_description
1 polymer ?
#
loop_
_entity_poly.entity_id
_entity_poly.type
_entity_poly.pdbx_seq_one_letter_code
_entity_poly.pdbx_strand_id
1 'polypeptide(L)'
;SSSLSSSLCSCSPWALLRRCPALPRTAPRAARSASSSPRSAHSHEATVISGTKLANQVLKEVQRDVESWISMGNKRPHLTVILVGDNPASHIYVRNKIKAAAAVGISSEIILRPKDISQEELLDMTVKLNEDSRVSGFLVQLPLP
;
A
#
# COMPACT_ATOMS: atom_id res chain seq x y z
N SER A 1 24.38 -8.45 -46.57
CA SER A 1 23.27 -8.42 -47.55
C SER A 1 21.96 -8.27 -46.78
N SER A 2 21.36 -7.09 -46.95
CA SER A 2 19.92 -6.77 -46.96
C SER A 2 19.01 -7.98 -47.24
N SER A 3 17.75 -8.08 -46.84
CA SER A 3 16.75 -7.17 -46.27
C SER A 3 15.43 -7.96 -46.20
N LEU A 4 14.46 -7.55 -45.37
CA LEU A 4 13.01 -7.41 -45.67
C LEU A 4 12.27 -8.67 -46.20
N SER A 5 11.00 -8.95 -45.94
CA SER A 5 9.85 -8.30 -45.32
C SER A 5 8.65 -9.22 -45.66
N SER A 6 7.54 -9.08 -44.92
CA SER A 6 6.12 -9.11 -45.35
C SER A 6 5.70 -10.09 -46.47
N SER A 7 4.56 -10.77 -46.49
CA SER A 7 3.18 -10.56 -46.03
C SER A 7 2.37 -11.53 -46.90
N LEU A 8 1.14 -11.88 -46.49
CA LEU A 8 -0.07 -11.81 -47.32
C LEU A 8 -1.17 -12.73 -46.78
N CYS A 9 -2.31 -12.09 -46.50
CA CYS A 9 -3.63 -12.68 -46.41
C CYS A 9 -3.97 -13.55 -47.63
N SER A 10 -4.82 -14.55 -47.43
CA SER A 10 -5.86 -14.84 -48.43
C SER A 10 -7.02 -15.60 -47.81
N CYS A 11 -8.22 -15.14 -48.14
CA CYS A 11 -9.52 -15.64 -47.70
C CYS A 11 -9.90 -17.01 -48.29
N SER A 12 -10.83 -17.63 -47.57
CA SER A 12 -11.63 -18.86 -47.79
C SER A 12 -12.01 -19.22 -49.22
N PRO A 13 -12.33 -20.52 -49.45
CA PRO A 13 -13.60 -20.82 -50.12
C PRO A 13 -14.20 -22.18 -49.72
N TRP A 14 -15.43 -22.19 -49.18
CA TRP A 14 -16.38 -23.24 -49.57
C TRP A 14 -17.81 -22.72 -49.54
N ALA A 15 -18.23 -22.24 -50.71
CA ALA A 15 -19.62 -22.10 -51.08
C ALA A 15 -20.16 -23.48 -51.47
N LEU A 16 -21.25 -23.92 -50.85
CA LEU A 16 -22.20 -24.90 -51.40
C LEU A 16 -23.56 -24.62 -50.75
N LEU A 17 -24.41 -23.83 -51.40
CA LEU A 17 -25.53 -24.31 -52.22
C LEU A 17 -26.53 -25.18 -51.45
N ARG A 18 -27.71 -24.60 -51.16
CA ARG A 18 -28.99 -25.17 -51.57
C ARG A 18 -30.08 -24.09 -51.59
N ARG A 19 -30.70 -23.98 -52.77
CA ARG A 19 -31.89 -23.18 -53.09
C ARG A 19 -33.10 -23.77 -52.36
N CYS A 20 -33.92 -22.92 -51.76
CA CYS A 20 -35.34 -23.19 -51.51
C CYS A 20 -36.17 -21.94 -51.86
N PRO A 21 -37.43 -22.12 -52.30
CA PRO A 21 -38.11 -21.20 -53.21
C PRO A 21 -38.88 -20.09 -52.49
N ALA A 22 -39.11 -19.01 -53.25
CA ALA A 22 -39.95 -17.88 -52.86
C ALA A 22 -41.43 -18.30 -52.71
N LEU A 23 -42.13 -17.67 -51.74
CA LEU A 23 -43.58 -17.33 -51.72
C LEU A 23 -43.91 -16.67 -50.34
N PRO A 24 -45.08 -16.03 -50.15
CA PRO A 24 -45.35 -14.62 -50.44
C PRO A 24 -45.52 -13.74 -49.18
N ARG A 25 -45.55 -12.42 -49.41
CA ARG A 25 -45.85 -11.36 -48.44
C ARG A 25 -47.25 -11.54 -47.84
N THR A 26 -47.35 -11.60 -46.52
CA THR A 26 -48.04 -10.62 -45.65
C THR A 26 -48.09 -11.17 -44.22
N ALA A 27 -47.54 -10.43 -43.26
CA ALA A 27 -47.76 -10.66 -41.83
C ALA A 27 -47.66 -9.30 -41.10
N PRO A 28 -48.43 -9.11 -40.01
CA PRO A 28 -48.83 -7.79 -39.53
C PRO A 28 -47.71 -7.07 -38.76
N ARG A 29 -47.86 -5.74 -38.66
CA ARG A 29 -47.02 -4.83 -37.88
C ARG A 29 -47.05 -5.24 -36.40
N ALA A 30 -46.15 -6.13 -35.99
CA ALA A 30 -45.90 -6.42 -34.59
C ALA A 30 -45.32 -5.17 -33.92
N ALA A 31 -45.98 -4.72 -32.85
CA ALA A 31 -45.51 -3.66 -31.99
C ALA A 31 -44.09 -3.99 -31.52
N ARG A 32 -43.14 -3.10 -31.82
CA ARG A 32 -41.81 -3.12 -31.21
C ARG A 32 -41.99 -2.81 -29.73
N SER A 33 -42.08 -3.84 -28.90
CA SER A 33 -41.68 -3.72 -27.50
C SER A 33 -40.20 -3.36 -27.51
N ALA A 34 -39.89 -2.13 -27.12
CA ALA A 34 -38.53 -1.73 -26.82
C ALA A 34 -38.12 -2.55 -25.59
N SER A 35 -37.49 -3.70 -25.81
CA SER A 35 -36.72 -4.37 -24.77
C SER A 35 -35.51 -3.49 -24.49
N SER A 36 -35.65 -2.58 -23.53
CA SER A 36 -34.50 -1.95 -22.90
C SER A 36 -33.74 -3.07 -22.19
N SER A 37 -32.76 -3.65 -22.88
CA SER A 37 -31.76 -4.48 -22.22
C SER A 37 -31.19 -3.67 -21.05
N PRO A 38 -31.20 -4.18 -19.81
CA PRO A 38 -30.50 -3.51 -18.74
C PRO A 38 -29.02 -3.58 -19.12
N ARG A 39 -28.44 -2.44 -19.50
CA ARG A 39 -27.00 -2.31 -19.59
C ARG A 39 -26.48 -2.67 -18.22
N SER A 40 -25.66 -3.72 -18.12
CA SER A 40 -24.94 -4.07 -16.91
C SER A 40 -24.22 -2.81 -16.42
N ALA A 41 -24.74 -2.20 -15.37
CA ALA A 41 -24.06 -1.16 -14.65
C ALA A 41 -22.95 -1.88 -13.86
N HIS A 42 -21.82 -2.12 -14.50
CA HIS A 42 -20.60 -2.35 -13.76
C HIS A 42 -20.28 -1.04 -13.06
N SER A 43 -20.70 -0.93 -11.80
CA SER A 43 -20.26 0.09 -10.88
C SER A 43 -18.74 0.02 -10.87
N HIS A 44 -18.07 1.05 -11.39
CA HIS A 44 -16.65 1.27 -11.13
C HIS A 44 -16.50 1.71 -9.67
N GLU A 45 -16.80 0.80 -8.74
CA GLU A 45 -16.67 1.07 -7.31
C GLU A 45 -15.26 0.68 -6.88
N ALA A 46 -14.52 1.67 -6.37
CA ALA A 46 -13.18 1.45 -5.87
C ALA A 46 -13.25 0.62 -4.58
N THR A 47 -12.45 -0.44 -4.51
CA THR A 47 -12.29 -1.21 -3.27
C THR A 47 -11.52 -0.37 -2.26
N VAL A 48 -12.13 -0.06 -1.11
CA VAL A 48 -11.47 0.68 -0.03
C VAL A 48 -10.51 -0.25 0.72
N ILE A 49 -9.21 0.03 0.61
CA ILE A 49 -8.18 -0.66 1.38
C ILE A 49 -8.07 0.00 2.77
N SER A 50 -8.46 -0.73 3.82
CA SER A 50 -8.39 -0.24 5.20
C SER A 50 -6.99 -0.42 5.79
N GLY A 51 -6.17 0.62 5.74
CA GLY A 51 -4.85 0.64 6.36
C GLY A 51 -4.90 0.39 7.88
N THR A 52 -5.95 0.87 8.56
CA THR A 52 -6.12 0.66 10.01
C THR A 52 -6.29 -0.80 10.38
N LYS A 53 -7.11 -1.55 9.63
CA LYS A 53 -7.31 -2.99 9.89
C LYS A 53 -6.00 -3.76 9.69
N LEU A 54 -5.29 -3.46 8.61
CA LEU A 54 -4.00 -4.09 8.31
C LEU A 54 -2.94 -3.74 9.37
N ALA A 55 -2.81 -2.47 9.75
CA ALA A 55 -1.87 -2.03 10.78
C ALA A 55 -2.11 -2.73 12.12
N ASN A 56 -3.38 -2.89 12.53
CA ASN A 56 -3.72 -3.61 13.76
C ASN A 56 -3.36 -5.10 13.69
N GLN A 57 -3.47 -5.71 12.51
CA GLN A 57 -3.02 -7.09 12.32
C GLN A 57 -1.51 -7.19 12.48
N VAL A 58 -0.74 -6.32 11.81
CA VAL A 58 0.73 -6.28 11.90
C VAL A 58 1.18 -6.04 13.34
N LEU A 59 0.55 -5.11 14.07
CA LEU A 59 0.90 -4.86 15.48
C LEU A 59 0.70 -6.10 16.36
N LYS A 60 -0.36 -6.89 16.13
CA LYS A 60 -0.58 -8.15 16.87
C LYS A 60 0.44 -9.23 16.54
N GLU A 61 0.95 -9.25 15.32
CA GLU A 61 2.03 -10.16 14.92
C GLU A 61 3.33 -9.75 15.61
N VAL A 62 3.71 -8.48 15.49
CA VAL A 62 4.90 -7.91 16.16
C VAL A 62 4.85 -8.12 17.68
N GLN A 63 3.69 -7.94 18.31
CA GLN A 63 3.56 -8.18 19.74
C GLN A 63 3.92 -9.63 20.13
N ARG A 64 3.42 -10.61 19.37
CA ARG A 64 3.73 -12.03 19.60
C ARG A 64 5.22 -12.32 19.40
N ASP A 65 5.83 -11.70 18.39
CA ASP A 65 7.26 -11.85 18.12
C ASP A 65 8.11 -11.25 19.26
N VAL A 66 7.73 -10.08 19.79
CA VAL A 66 8.41 -9.44 20.92
C VAL A 66 8.27 -10.28 22.19
N GLU A 67 7.08 -10.83 22.46
CA GLU A 67 6.86 -11.72 23.60
C GLU A 67 7.72 -13.00 23.49
N SER A 68 7.75 -13.62 22.30
CA SER A 68 8.61 -14.77 22.01
C SER A 68 10.09 -14.44 22.19
N TRP A 69 10.53 -13.31 21.63
CA TRP A 69 11.91 -12.82 21.74
C TRP A 69 12.37 -12.68 23.19
N ILE A 70 11.53 -12.08 24.05
CA ILE A 70 11.81 -11.92 25.47
C ILE A 70 11.79 -13.27 26.19
N SER A 71 10.87 -14.17 25.84
CA SER A 71 10.78 -15.52 26.43
C SER A 71 12.03 -16.38 26.17
N MET A 72 12.73 -16.12 25.06
CA MET A 72 14.02 -16.74 24.73
C MET A 72 15.19 -16.19 25.57
N GLY A 73 14.95 -15.24 26.47
CA GLY A 73 15.97 -14.62 27.32
C GLY A 73 16.67 -13.41 26.70
N ASN A 74 16.23 -12.95 25.53
CA ASN A 74 16.81 -11.76 24.91
C ASN A 74 16.34 -10.48 25.61
N LYS A 75 17.14 -9.42 25.49
CA LYS A 75 16.75 -8.09 25.99
C LYS A 75 15.54 -7.56 25.22
N ARG A 76 14.65 -6.87 25.94
CA ARG A 76 13.51 -6.16 25.34
C ARG A 76 14.01 -5.13 24.32
N PRO A 77 13.46 -5.08 23.10
CA PRO A 77 13.83 -4.07 22.13
C PRO A 77 13.57 -2.64 22.62
N HIS A 78 14.40 -1.71 22.20
CA HIS A 78 14.28 -0.28 22.54
C HIS A 78 14.29 0.60 21.29
N LEU A 79 13.31 1.50 21.21
CA LEU A 79 13.16 2.48 20.13
C LEU A 79 13.36 3.91 20.66
N THR A 80 14.38 4.59 20.15
CA THR A 80 14.61 6.00 20.46
C THR A 80 14.13 6.89 19.31
N VAL A 81 13.36 7.94 19.58
CA VAL A 81 12.90 8.88 18.54
C VAL A 81 13.49 10.27 18.81
N ILE A 82 14.28 10.77 17.87
CA ILE A 82 14.82 12.12 17.90
C ILE A 82 13.82 13.06 17.21
N LEU A 83 13.39 14.09 17.93
CA LEU A 83 12.53 15.15 17.42
C LEU A 83 13.24 16.49 17.55
N VAL A 84 13.45 17.13 16.40
CA VAL A 84 14.10 18.45 16.29
C VAL A 84 13.03 19.53 16.10
N GLY A 85 13.06 20.55 16.95
CA GLY A 85 12.10 21.64 16.95
C GLY A 85 10.78 21.31 17.64
N ASP A 86 9.79 22.19 17.45
CA ASP A 86 8.51 22.16 18.18
C ASP A 86 7.32 22.22 17.21
N ASN A 87 7.37 21.43 16.13
CA ASN A 87 6.25 21.35 15.19
C ASN A 87 5.12 20.50 15.80
N PRO A 88 3.92 21.06 16.08
CA PRO A 88 2.82 20.33 16.71
C PRO A 88 2.42 19.04 15.96
N ALA A 89 2.50 19.05 14.63
CA ALA A 89 2.21 17.86 13.82
C ALA A 89 3.23 16.75 14.08
N SER A 90 4.53 17.09 14.13
CA SER A 90 5.60 16.15 14.43
C SER A 90 5.44 15.53 15.81
N HIS A 91 5.02 16.30 16.83
CA HIS A 91 4.73 15.76 18.15
C HIS A 91 3.61 14.72 18.13
N ILE A 92 2.55 14.92 17.35
CA ILE A 92 1.46 13.94 17.23
C ILE A 92 1.98 12.64 16.59
N TYR A 93 2.72 12.74 15.49
CA TYR A 93 3.28 11.57 14.81
C TYR A 93 4.25 10.79 15.71
N VAL A 94 5.15 11.47 16.41
CA VAL A 94 6.10 10.84 17.32
C VAL A 94 5.37 10.18 18.49
N ARG A 95 4.38 10.85 19.10
CA ARG A 95 3.56 10.22 20.15
C ARG A 95 2.85 8.96 19.67
N ASN A 96 2.33 8.96 18.45
CA ASN A 96 1.69 7.77 17.89
C ASN A 96 2.69 6.62 17.67
N LYS A 97 3.92 6.91 17.23
CA LYS A 97 4.99 5.91 17.11
C LYS A 97 5.35 5.29 18.47
N ILE A 98 5.51 6.12 19.50
CA ILE A 98 5.80 5.66 20.87
C ILE A 98 4.64 4.83 21.43
N LYS A 99 3.39 5.27 21.23
CA LYS A 99 2.21 4.50 21.65
C LYS A 99 2.14 3.14 20.95
N ALA A 100 2.41 3.08 19.65
CA ALA A 100 2.42 1.83 18.91
C ALA A 100 3.53 0.88 19.40
N ALA A 101 4.74 1.40 19.63
CA ALA A 101 5.84 0.63 20.20
C ALA A 101 5.51 0.08 21.60
N ALA A 102 4.96 0.92 22.48
CA ALA A 102 4.54 0.51 23.81
C ALA A 102 3.43 -0.56 23.77
N ALA A 103 2.47 -0.43 22.84
CA ALA A 103 1.38 -1.39 22.67
C ALA A 103 1.85 -2.80 22.28
N VAL A 104 3.00 -2.92 21.61
CA VAL A 104 3.59 -4.22 21.24
C VAL A 104 4.69 -4.69 22.21
N GLY A 105 4.87 -4.00 23.34
CA GLY A 105 5.86 -4.37 24.37
C GLY A 105 7.29 -3.90 24.11
N ILE A 106 7.50 -3.00 23.16
CA ILE A 106 8.79 -2.37 22.88
C ILE A 106 8.98 -1.16 23.81
N SER A 107 10.14 -1.08 24.45
CA SER A 107 10.49 0.10 25.26
C SER A 107 10.84 1.27 24.34
N SER A 108 10.48 2.50 24.69
CA SER A 108 10.74 3.63 23.81
C SER A 108 10.92 4.96 24.53
N GLU A 109 11.66 5.87 23.91
CA GLU A 109 12.03 7.18 24.44
C GLU A 109 11.98 8.25 23.34
N ILE A 110 11.70 9.49 23.73
CA ILE A 110 11.77 10.66 22.84
C ILE A 110 12.91 11.56 23.29
N ILE A 111 13.84 11.86 22.39
CA ILE A 111 14.88 12.87 22.60
C ILE A 111 14.46 14.15 21.87
N LEU A 112 14.13 15.18 22.65
CA LEU A 112 13.81 16.51 22.12
C LEU A 112 15.09 17.32 21.94
N ARG A 113 15.26 17.90 20.76
CA ARG A 113 16.34 18.84 20.44
C ARG A 113 15.77 20.13 19.90
N PRO A 114 16.42 21.27 20.19
CA PRO A 114 15.93 22.55 19.70
C PRO A 114 16.18 22.67 18.19
N LYS A 115 15.44 23.55 17.52
CA LYS A 115 15.47 23.70 16.05
C LYS A 115 16.80 24.22 15.49
N ASP A 116 17.62 24.80 16.34
CA ASP A 116 18.94 25.38 16.06
C ASP A 116 20.08 24.39 16.28
N ILE A 117 19.77 23.10 16.50
CA ILE A 117 20.77 22.04 16.59
C ILE A 117 21.68 22.05 15.34
N SER A 118 23.00 21.95 15.55
CA SER A 118 23.93 21.84 14.45
C SER A 118 23.89 20.44 13.83
N GLN A 119 24.34 20.33 12.58
CA GLN A 119 24.46 19.03 11.92
C GLN A 119 25.44 18.13 12.66
N GLU A 120 26.56 18.68 13.12
CA GLU A 120 27.59 17.97 13.87
C GLU A 120 27.02 17.40 15.17
N GLU A 121 26.24 18.19 15.92
CA GLU A 121 25.60 17.70 17.14
C GLU A 121 24.62 16.54 16.86
N LEU A 122 23.85 16.60 15.77
CA LEU A 122 22.91 15.55 15.39
C LEU A 122 23.64 14.26 14.95
N LEU A 123 24.77 14.39 14.26
CA LEU A 123 25.62 13.26 13.88
C LEU A 123 26.28 12.63 15.11
N ASP A 124 26.80 13.43 16.03
CA ASP A 124 27.38 12.95 17.30
C ASP A 124 26.35 12.17 18.12
N MET A 125 25.11 12.65 18.16
CA MET A 125 24.01 11.92 18.80
C MET A 125 23.75 10.58 18.11
N THR A 126 23.79 10.55 16.78
CA THR A 126 23.61 9.31 16.01
C THR A 126 24.70 8.30 16.31
N VAL A 127 25.96 8.74 16.43
CA VAL A 127 27.09 7.89 16.84
C VAL A 127 26.86 7.33 18.24
N LYS A 128 26.50 8.18 19.21
CA LYS A 128 26.22 7.75 20.59
C LYS A 128 25.10 6.71 20.68
N LEU A 129 24.03 6.87 19.88
CA LEU A 129 22.92 5.92 19.86
C LEU A 129 23.30 4.59 19.19
N ASN A 130 24.20 4.60 18.21
CA ASN A 130 24.71 3.37 17.60
C ASN A 130 25.60 2.57 18.57
N GLU A 131 26.29 3.24 19.49
CA GLU A 131 27.16 2.59 20.49
C GLU A 131 26.40 2.11 21.73
N ASP A 132 25.20 2.63 21.99
CA ASP A 132 24.40 2.24 23.15
C ASP A 132 23.77 0.86 22.96
N SER A 133 24.32 -0.15 23.64
CA SER A 133 23.81 -1.53 23.65
C SER A 133 22.37 -1.70 24.14
N ARG A 134 21.75 -0.65 24.71
CA ARG A 134 20.34 -0.64 25.10
C ARG A 134 19.44 -0.28 23.93
N VAL A 135 19.93 0.47 22.94
CA VAL A 135 19.16 0.95 21.79
C VAL A 135 19.14 -0.12 20.70
N SER A 136 17.95 -0.56 20.30
CA SER A 136 17.80 -1.51 19.19
C SER A 136 17.60 -0.79 17.87
N GLY A 137 17.10 0.43 17.90
CA GLY A 137 16.98 1.30 16.74
C GLY A 137 16.56 2.70 17.15
N PHE A 138 16.86 3.67 16.28
CA PHE A 138 16.42 5.04 16.46
C PHE A 138 15.80 5.60 15.17
N LEU A 139 15.00 6.65 15.32
CA LEU A 139 14.35 7.37 14.21
C LEU A 139 14.58 8.87 14.38
N VAL A 140 14.97 9.55 13.30
CA VAL A 140 15.00 11.02 13.24
C VAL A 140 13.72 11.49 12.55
N GLN A 141 12.91 12.29 13.24
CA GLN A 141 11.65 12.80 12.70
C GLN A 141 11.89 13.96 11.72
N LEU A 142 11.46 13.79 10.47
CA LEU A 142 11.46 14.81 9.43
C LEU A 142 10.17 15.66 9.46
N PRO A 143 10.17 16.90 8.91
CA PRO A 143 11.31 17.61 8.32
C PRO A 143 12.28 18.11 9.39
N LEU A 144 13.57 18.11 9.06
CA LEU A 144 14.55 18.90 9.80
C LEU A 144 14.38 20.37 9.40
N PRO A 145 14.58 21.32 10.33
CA PRO A 145 14.54 22.74 10.06
C PRO A 145 15.58 23.19 9.03
#